data_AF-A0A517PBL3-F1
#
_entry.id   AF-A0A517PBL3-F1
#
_cell.length_a   1.000
_cell.length_b   1.000
_cell.length_c   1.000
_cell.angle_alpha   90.00
_cell.angle_beta   90.00
_cell.angle_gamma   90.00
#
_symmetry.space_group_name_H-M   'P 1'
#
loop_
_entity.id
_entity.type
_entity.pdbx_description
1 polymer ?
#
loop_
_entity_poly.entity_id
_entity_poly.type
_entity_poly.pdbx_seq_one_letter_code
_entity_poly.pdbx_strand_id
1 'polypeptide(L)'
;MSDTPAVPPAEKDRVPLPELRRQLLIVWFGGAGTLFVLLLVLSMGTRFQPKMDGERVDQREKVWAWYVGAIGPTLGLMLGVLGKAALDTEPDERTVDRFYARFAVGLSAFYLLMAAISVLGAILLPQDGGPTAAEAIPVSNLWLGILQGLAVAAIGFLFTAQDRKKAASAANESSIS
;
A
#
# COMPACT_ATOMS: atom_id res chain seq x y z
N MET A 1 24.11 -0.63 -49.28
CA MET A 1 23.22 0.04 -48.30
C MET A 1 22.43 -1.06 -47.63
N SER A 2 22.93 -1.54 -46.49
CA SER A 2 22.30 -2.58 -45.69
C SER A 2 21.58 -1.91 -44.52
N ASP A 3 20.25 -1.91 -44.59
CA ASP A 3 19.39 -1.58 -43.46
C ASP A 3 19.73 -2.52 -42.30
N THR A 4 20.30 -1.96 -41.25
CA THR A 4 20.45 -2.66 -39.98
C THR A 4 19.09 -2.58 -39.29
N PRO A 5 18.38 -3.69 -39.05
CA PRO A 5 17.14 -3.64 -38.31
C PRO A 5 17.43 -3.09 -36.91
N ALA A 6 16.80 -1.97 -36.57
CA ALA A 6 16.90 -1.34 -35.27
C ALA A 6 16.51 -2.38 -34.21
N VAL A 7 17.49 -2.85 -33.43
CA VAL A 7 17.24 -3.70 -32.27
C VAL A 7 16.34 -2.90 -31.31
N PRO A 8 15.10 -3.34 -31.04
CA PRO A 8 14.22 -2.62 -30.13
C PRO A 8 14.88 -2.59 -28.74
N PRO A 9 15.01 -1.41 -28.10
CA PRO A 9 15.72 -1.30 -26.84
C PRO A 9 15.00 -2.08 -25.74
N ALA A 10 15.71 -3.07 -25.19
CA ALA A 10 15.53 -3.73 -23.90
C ALA A 10 14.17 -4.39 -23.60
N GLU A 11 13.92 -5.55 -24.21
CA GLU A 11 12.92 -6.54 -23.77
C GLU A 11 13.23 -7.17 -22.38
N LYS A 12 14.45 -6.94 -21.85
CA LYS A 12 15.01 -7.67 -20.69
C LYS A 12 14.63 -7.16 -19.30
N ASP A 13 13.89 -6.06 -19.17
CA ASP A 13 13.65 -5.42 -17.86
C ASP A 13 12.15 -5.22 -17.55
N ARG A 14 11.35 -6.24 -17.87
CA ARG A 14 9.93 -6.28 -17.53
C ARG A 14 9.63 -7.35 -16.49
N VAL A 15 8.77 -7.01 -15.54
CA VAL A 15 8.33 -7.89 -14.46
C VAL A 15 6.89 -8.34 -14.72
N PRO A 16 6.57 -9.64 -14.59
CA PRO A 16 5.19 -10.12 -14.67
C PRO A 16 4.29 -9.44 -13.65
N LEU A 17 3.12 -8.96 -14.07
CA LEU A 17 2.13 -8.36 -13.18
C LEU A 17 1.70 -9.28 -12.02
N PRO A 18 1.52 -10.60 -12.22
CA PRO A 18 1.21 -11.52 -11.12
C PRO A 18 2.27 -11.51 -10.01
N GLU A 19 3.54 -11.45 -10.39
CA GLU A 19 4.66 -11.41 -9.44
C GLU A 19 4.66 -10.08 -8.66
N LEU A 20 4.46 -8.95 -9.35
CA LEU A 20 4.34 -7.64 -8.68
C LEU A 20 3.15 -7.58 -7.72
N ARG A 21 1.99 -8.10 -8.11
CA ARG A 21 0.80 -8.21 -7.24
C ARG A 21 1.11 -9.02 -5.99
N ARG A 22 1.78 -10.17 -6.16
CA ARG A 22 2.21 -11.02 -5.04
C ARG A 22 3.16 -10.30 -4.09
N GLN A 23 4.14 -9.57 -4.61
CA GLN A 23 5.06 -8.79 -3.78
C GLN A 23 4.34 -7.68 -3.01
N LEU A 24 3.45 -6.93 -3.65
CA LEU A 24 2.63 -5.91 -2.99
C LEU A 24 1.72 -6.52 -1.92
N LEU A 25 1.10 -7.67 -2.20
CA LEU A 25 0.30 -8.41 -1.23
C LEU A 25 1.12 -8.79 0.00
N ILE A 26 2.31 -9.37 -0.18
CA ILE A 26 3.18 -9.75 0.93
C ILE A 26 3.60 -8.54 1.75
N VAL A 27 3.97 -7.43 1.09
CA VAL A 27 4.38 -6.19 1.78
C VAL A 27 3.23 -5.61 2.58
N TRP A 28 2.04 -5.48 1.98
CA TRP A 28 0.87 -4.88 2.64
C TRP A 28 0.31 -5.76 3.74
N PHE A 29 0.06 -7.05 3.49
CA PHE A 29 -0.45 -7.94 4.54
C PHE A 29 0.58 -8.19 5.63
N GLY A 30 1.86 -8.35 5.28
CA GLY A 30 2.94 -8.51 6.25
C GLY A 30 3.13 -7.27 7.12
N GLY A 31 3.21 -6.09 6.51
CA GLY A 31 3.40 -4.82 7.24
C GLY A 31 2.15 -4.41 8.03
N ALA A 32 0.96 -4.51 7.45
CA ALA A 32 -0.30 -4.24 8.15
C ALA A 32 -0.51 -5.23 9.31
N GLY A 33 -0.27 -6.52 9.09
CA GLY A 33 -0.35 -7.53 10.15
C GLY A 33 0.64 -7.27 11.28
N THR A 34 1.87 -6.87 10.95
CA THR A 34 2.88 -6.49 11.96
C THR A 34 2.41 -5.27 12.77
N LEU A 35 1.91 -4.23 12.09
CA LEU A 35 1.33 -3.05 12.74
C LEU A 35 0.15 -3.40 13.63
N PHE A 36 -0.74 -4.26 13.16
CA PHE A 36 -1.90 -4.73 13.91
C PHE A 36 -1.49 -5.44 15.20
N VAL A 37 -0.55 -6.38 15.13
CA VAL A 37 -0.03 -7.09 16.32
C VAL A 37 0.62 -6.10 17.28
N LEU A 38 1.41 -5.16 16.77
CA LEU A 38 2.09 -4.15 17.58
C LEU A 38 1.07 -3.23 18.31
N LEU A 39 0.01 -2.80 17.62
CA LEU A 39 -1.10 -2.06 18.20
C LEU A 39 -1.91 -2.87 19.21
N LEU A 40 -2.10 -4.17 18.94
CA LEU A 40 -2.82 -5.07 19.83
C LEU A 40 -2.06 -5.26 21.15
N VAL A 41 -0.74 -5.50 21.08
CA VAL A 41 0.13 -5.57 22.26
C VAL A 41 0.10 -4.24 23.03
N LEU A 42 0.13 -3.11 22.33
CA LEU A 42 0.05 -1.79 22.96
C LEU A 42 -1.31 -1.56 23.64
N SER A 43 -2.40 -2.00 23.02
CA SER A 43 -3.76 -1.93 23.56
C SER A 43 -3.96 -2.77 24.82
N MET A 44 -3.19 -3.84 24.99
CA MET A 44 -3.18 -4.66 26.21
C MET A 44 -2.28 -4.07 27.31
N GLY A 45 -1.29 -3.26 26.94
CA GLY A 45 -0.41 -2.56 27.88
C GLY A 45 -1.16 -1.49 28.70
N THR A 46 -0.75 -1.30 29.96
CA THR A 46 -1.29 -0.27 30.87
C THR A 46 -1.03 1.17 30.43
N ARG A 47 -0.31 1.39 29.32
CA ARG A 47 0.02 2.73 28.79
C ARG A 47 -1.15 3.47 28.15
N PHE A 48 -2.24 2.78 27.84
CA PHE A 48 -3.51 3.41 27.48
C PHE A 48 -4.51 3.36 28.63
N GLN A 49 -4.06 3.49 29.88
CA GLN A 49 -4.99 3.74 30.97
C GLN A 49 -5.61 5.13 30.80
N PRO A 50 -6.95 5.25 30.92
CA PRO A 50 -7.61 6.54 30.89
C PRO A 50 -7.09 7.39 32.06
N LYS A 51 -6.50 8.56 31.76
CA LYS A 51 -6.37 9.61 32.77
C LYS A 51 -7.79 9.93 33.25
N MET A 52 -8.00 9.96 34.55
CA MET A 52 -9.28 10.18 35.25
C MET A 52 -9.78 11.63 35.08
N ASP A 53 -9.70 12.20 33.88
CA ASP A 53 -9.92 13.62 33.63
C ASP A 53 -11.04 13.81 32.60
N GLY A 54 -12.25 13.31 32.87
CA GLY A 54 -13.53 13.76 32.28
C GLY A 54 -13.80 13.59 30.77
N GLU A 55 -12.81 13.69 29.88
CA GLU A 55 -12.91 13.50 28.43
C GLU A 55 -12.53 12.07 28.07
N ARG A 56 -13.48 11.14 28.23
CA ARG A 56 -13.35 9.74 27.82
C ARG A 56 -13.46 9.60 26.29
N VAL A 57 -12.51 10.15 25.54
CA VAL A 57 -12.22 9.54 24.23
C VAL A 57 -11.13 8.53 24.46
N ASP A 58 -11.50 7.25 24.45
CA ASP A 58 -10.56 6.15 24.64
C ASP A 58 -9.41 6.31 23.64
N GLN A 59 -8.20 6.59 24.13
CA GLN A 59 -7.02 6.79 23.27
C GLN A 59 -6.79 5.59 22.34
N ARG A 60 -7.24 4.41 22.76
CA ARG A 60 -7.30 3.19 21.96
C ARG A 60 -8.17 3.37 20.72
N GLU A 61 -9.36 3.92 20.87
CA GLU A 61 -10.29 4.17 19.76
C GLU A 61 -9.67 5.09 18.71
N LYS A 62 -9.00 6.18 19.14
CA LYS A 62 -8.31 7.10 18.22
C LYS A 62 -7.21 6.39 17.40
N VAL A 63 -6.42 5.54 18.05
CA VAL A 63 -5.33 4.80 17.38
C VAL A 63 -5.87 3.72 16.45
N TRP A 64 -6.95 3.04 16.84
CA TRP A 64 -7.63 2.07 15.98
C TRP A 64 -8.32 2.74 14.78
N ALA A 65 -8.98 3.88 14.99
CA ALA A 65 -9.57 4.67 13.92
C ALA A 65 -8.51 5.16 12.92
N TRP A 66 -7.34 5.58 13.42
CA TRP A 66 -6.18 5.90 12.58
C TRP A 66 -5.73 4.71 11.73
N TYR A 67 -5.50 3.55 12.36
CA TYR A 67 -5.05 2.35 11.66
C TYR A 67 -6.03 1.95 10.56
N VAL A 68 -7.32 1.94 10.86
CA VAL A 68 -8.36 1.59 9.88
C VAL A 68 -8.42 2.62 8.76
N GLY A 69 -8.33 3.92 9.03
CA GLY A 69 -8.34 4.96 8.01
C GLY A 69 -7.09 4.97 7.11
N ALA A 70 -5.92 4.72 7.68
CA ALA A 70 -4.64 4.73 6.98
C ALA A 70 -4.40 3.45 6.16
N ILE A 71 -4.72 2.28 6.74
CA ILE A 71 -4.36 0.96 6.19
C ILE A 71 -5.56 0.27 5.53
N GLY A 72 -6.78 0.56 5.97
CA GLY A 72 -8.00 -0.09 5.48
C GLY A 72 -8.22 0.05 3.97
N PRO A 73 -8.13 1.26 3.37
CA PRO A 73 -8.36 1.43 1.93
C PRO A 73 -7.39 0.62 1.07
N THR A 74 -6.10 0.57 1.42
CA THR A 74 -5.09 -0.17 0.66
C THR A 74 -5.22 -1.68 0.84
N LEU A 75 -5.56 -2.17 2.03
CA LEU A 75 -5.91 -3.58 2.22
C LEU A 75 -7.15 -3.98 1.41
N GLY A 76 -8.16 -3.11 1.33
CA GLY A 76 -9.34 -3.32 0.48
C GLY A 76 -8.96 -3.46 -1.00
N LEU A 77 -8.09 -2.59 -1.50
CA LEU A 77 -7.54 -2.69 -2.86
C LEU A 77 -6.80 -4.02 -3.07
N MET A 78 -5.96 -4.44 -2.12
CA MET A 78 -5.22 -5.70 -2.19
C MET A 78 -6.15 -6.92 -2.18
N LEU A 79 -7.22 -6.91 -1.39
CA LEU A 79 -8.26 -7.93 -1.42
C LEU A 79 -8.98 -7.97 -2.77
N GLY A 80 -9.26 -6.81 -3.38
CA GLY A 80 -9.82 -6.72 -4.73
C GLY A 80 -8.90 -7.31 -5.79
N VAL A 81 -7.59 -7.05 -5.70
CA VAL A 81 -6.56 -7.67 -6.57
C VAL A 81 -6.60 -9.19 -6.45
N LEU A 82 -6.67 -9.70 -5.21
CA LEU A 82 -6.68 -11.13 -4.93
C LEU A 82 -7.97 -11.79 -5.44
N GLY A 83 -9.12 -11.15 -5.21
CA GLY A 83 -10.41 -11.61 -5.71
C GLY A 83 -10.46 -11.68 -7.24
N LYS A 84 -9.95 -10.64 -7.92
CA LYS A 84 -9.82 -10.66 -9.39
C LYS A 84 -8.92 -11.80 -9.87
N ALA A 85 -7.76 -11.97 -9.23
CA ALA A 85 -6.84 -13.06 -9.59
C ALA A 85 -7.41 -14.47 -9.33
N ALA A 86 -8.30 -14.63 -8.35
CA ALA A 86 -8.96 -15.90 -8.06
C ALA A 86 -10.08 -16.23 -9.05
N LEU A 87 -10.69 -15.23 -9.68
CA LEU A 87 -11.79 -15.38 -10.64
C LEU A 87 -11.30 -15.44 -12.09
N ASP A 88 -10.15 -14.85 -12.41
CA ASP A 88 -9.56 -14.90 -13.74
C ASP A 88 -9.00 -16.32 -14.01
N THR A 89 -9.59 -17.03 -14.98
CA THR A 89 -9.17 -18.36 -15.42
C THR A 89 -8.05 -18.32 -16.47
N GLU A 90 -7.74 -17.15 -17.02
CA GLU A 90 -6.72 -16.97 -18.06
C GLU A 90 -5.38 -16.53 -17.47
N PRO A 91 -4.24 -17.06 -17.97
CA PRO A 91 -2.93 -16.63 -17.54
C PRO A 91 -2.69 -15.15 -17.88
N ASP A 92 -2.38 -14.35 -16.85
CA ASP A 92 -2.14 -12.92 -17.00
C ASP A 92 -0.72 -12.65 -17.55
N GLU A 93 -0.59 -12.57 -18.88
CA GLU A 93 0.68 -12.32 -19.59
C GLU A 93 1.16 -10.86 -19.53
N ARG A 94 0.50 -10.00 -18.74
CA ARG A 94 0.86 -8.58 -18.68
C ARG A 94 2.17 -8.39 -17.91
N THR A 95 2.98 -7.44 -18.38
CA THR A 95 4.27 -7.10 -17.78
C THR A 95 4.37 -5.58 -17.57
N VAL A 96 5.16 -5.19 -16.57
CA VAL A 96 5.41 -3.79 -16.18
C VAL A 96 6.91 -3.53 -16.18
N ASP A 97 7.32 -2.28 -16.37
CA ASP A 97 8.72 -1.90 -16.23
C ASP A 97 9.24 -2.21 -14.81
N ARG A 98 10.44 -2.80 -14.74
CA ARG A 98 11.06 -3.19 -13.48
C ARG A 98 11.38 -2.02 -12.56
N PHE A 99 11.69 -0.84 -13.11
CA PHE A 99 11.86 0.38 -12.34
C PHE A 99 10.55 0.76 -11.65
N TYR A 100 9.44 0.73 -12.39
CA TYR A 100 8.12 1.01 -11.84
C TYR A 100 7.73 0.00 -10.75
N ALA A 101 7.97 -1.29 -10.99
CA ALA A 101 7.73 -2.36 -10.02
C ALA A 101 8.49 -2.10 -8.71
N ARG A 102 9.79 -1.80 -8.79
CA ARG A 102 10.62 -1.46 -7.61
C ARG A 102 10.15 -0.19 -6.91
N PHE A 103 9.75 0.83 -7.67
CA PHE A 103 9.26 2.08 -7.12
C PHE A 103 7.95 1.88 -6.33
N ALA A 104 6.98 1.15 -6.89
CA ALA A 104 5.70 0.88 -6.23
C ALA A 104 5.87 0.05 -4.95
N VAL A 105 6.70 -1.00 -4.99
CA VAL A 105 7.01 -1.83 -3.82
C VAL A 105 7.79 -1.01 -2.77
N GLY A 106 8.80 -0.25 -3.19
CA GLY A 106 9.60 0.59 -2.31
C GLY A 106 8.77 1.67 -1.61
N LEU A 107 7.87 2.33 -2.35
CA LEU A 107 6.96 3.33 -1.79
C LEU A 107 5.98 2.72 -0.78
N SER A 108 5.45 1.52 -1.08
CA SER A 108 4.57 0.78 -0.15
C SER A 108 5.29 0.39 1.13
N ALA A 109 6.51 -0.17 1.00
CA ALA A 109 7.34 -0.55 2.14
C ALA A 109 7.75 0.67 2.97
N PHE A 110 8.12 1.78 2.32
CA PHE A 110 8.47 3.02 2.98
C PHE A 110 7.29 3.61 3.78
N TYR A 111 6.09 3.60 3.20
CA TYR A 111 4.87 4.02 3.90
C TYR A 111 4.62 3.20 5.16
N LEU A 112 4.70 1.87 5.06
CA LEU A 112 4.49 0.97 6.21
C LEU A 112 5.60 1.14 7.27
N LEU A 113 6.83 1.39 6.86
CA LEU A 113 7.94 1.69 7.76
C LEU A 113 7.70 3.00 8.52
N MET A 114 7.27 4.06 7.83
CA MET A 114 6.90 5.33 8.46
C MET A 114 5.77 5.13 9.46
N ALA A 115 4.72 4.39 9.08
CA ALA A 115 3.62 4.05 9.99
C ALA A 115 4.12 3.28 11.23
N ALA A 116 5.03 2.31 11.04
CA ALA A 116 5.61 1.55 12.15
C ALA A 116 6.46 2.43 13.07
N ILE A 117 7.26 3.34 12.52
CA ILE A 117 8.04 4.30 13.28
C ILE A 117 7.14 5.25 14.07
N SER A 118 6.03 5.73 13.48
CA SER A 118 5.07 6.57 14.20
C SER A 118 4.49 5.85 15.42
N VAL A 119 4.13 4.57 15.29
CA VAL A 119 3.63 3.78 16.42
C VAL A 119 4.75 3.47 17.42
N LEU A 120 5.96 3.12 16.97
CA LEU A 120 7.12 2.90 17.84
C LEU A 120 7.52 4.17 18.60
N GLY A 121 7.45 5.35 17.98
CA GLY A 121 7.70 6.63 18.63
C GLY A 121 6.70 6.87 19.76
N ALA A 122 5.42 6.58 19.53
CA ALA A 122 4.41 6.62 20.58
C ALA A 122 4.69 5.65 21.75
N ILE A 123 5.45 4.56 21.51
CA ILE A 123 5.88 3.61 22.54
C ILE A 123 7.15 4.09 23.25
N LEU A 124 8.14 4.58 22.52
CA LEU A 124 9.48 4.80 23.08
C LEU A 124 9.65 6.18 23.74
N LEU A 125 8.85 7.18 23.36
CA LEU A 125 8.95 8.51 23.98
C LEU A 125 8.27 8.56 25.36
N PRO A 126 8.96 9.06 26.40
CA PRO A 126 8.38 9.32 27.71
C PRO A 126 7.17 10.25 27.60
N GLN A 127 6.08 9.89 28.28
CA GLN A 127 4.84 10.69 28.32
C GLN A 127 4.93 11.88 29.29
N ASP A 128 6.10 12.09 29.90
CA ASP A 128 6.36 13.12 30.90
C ASP A 128 6.68 14.46 30.21
N GLY A 129 5.62 15.18 29.81
CA GLY A 129 5.71 16.54 29.29
C GLY A 129 5.68 16.70 27.76
N GLY A 130 5.48 15.62 27.00
CA GLY A 130 5.27 15.64 25.54
C GLY A 130 3.83 15.35 25.12
N PRO A 131 3.44 15.63 23.86
CA PRO A 131 2.13 15.28 23.34
C PRO A 131 1.89 13.78 23.49
N THR A 132 0.70 13.43 23.97
CA THR A 132 0.32 12.06 24.26
C THR A 132 0.36 11.23 22.96
N ALA A 133 0.57 9.92 23.01
CA ALA A 133 0.52 9.04 21.81
C ALA A 133 -0.73 9.31 20.93
N ALA A 134 -1.88 9.60 21.57
CA ALA A 134 -3.14 9.94 20.93
C ALA A 134 -3.17 11.33 20.26
N GLU A 135 -2.21 12.21 20.54
CA GLU A 135 -2.06 13.56 19.96
C GLU A 135 -0.95 13.59 18.90
N ALA A 136 0.10 12.77 19.05
CA ALA A 136 1.19 12.66 18.08
C ALA A 136 0.79 11.87 16.82
N ILE A 137 -0.04 10.82 16.96
CA ILE A 137 -0.48 9.97 15.85
C ILE A 137 -1.38 10.75 14.85
N PRO A 138 -2.36 11.58 15.27
CA PRO A 138 -3.17 12.36 14.34
C PRO A 138 -2.42 13.43 13.55
N VAL A 139 -1.39 14.07 14.12
CA VAL A 139 -0.58 15.08 13.39
C VAL A 139 0.20 14.43 12.24
N SER A 140 0.50 13.13 12.35
CA SER A 140 1.15 12.36 11.30
C SER A 140 0.23 12.08 10.10
N ASN A 141 -1.10 12.31 10.22
CA ASN A 141 -2.07 12.06 9.14
C ASN A 141 -1.90 12.96 7.93
N LEU A 142 -1.40 14.18 8.08
CA LEU A 142 -1.24 15.09 6.95
C LEU A 142 -0.19 14.54 5.96
N TRP A 143 0.93 14.03 6.47
CA TRP A 143 2.01 13.48 5.66
C TRP A 143 1.70 12.06 5.17
N LEU A 144 1.08 11.24 6.01
CA LEU A 144 0.63 9.90 5.64
C LEU A 144 -0.48 9.95 4.58
N GLY A 145 -1.40 10.92 4.65
CA GLY A 145 -2.45 11.11 3.64
C GLY A 145 -1.89 11.47 2.27
N ILE A 146 -0.85 12.32 2.21
CA ILE A 146 -0.16 12.68 0.96
C ILE A 146 0.55 11.44 0.37
N LEU A 147 1.28 10.68 1.20
CA LEU A 147 1.96 9.46 0.77
C LEU A 147 0.96 8.37 0.32
N GLN A 148 -0.16 8.23 1.03
CA GLN A 148 -1.23 7.30 0.67
C GLN A 148 -1.91 7.72 -0.63
N GLY A 149 -2.14 9.01 -0.87
CA GLY A 149 -2.63 9.53 -2.14
C GLY A 149 -1.69 9.18 -3.31
N LEU A 150 -0.38 9.31 -3.10
CA LEU A 150 0.63 8.94 -4.10
C LEU A 150 0.63 7.42 -4.37
N ALA A 151 0.55 6.60 -3.31
CA ALA A 151 0.50 5.15 -3.43
C ALA A 151 -0.78 4.67 -4.14
N VAL A 152 -1.94 5.24 -3.80
CA VAL A 152 -3.21 4.95 -4.47
C VAL A 152 -3.19 5.38 -5.92
N ALA A 153 -2.63 6.55 -6.24
CA ALA A 153 -2.47 7.02 -7.62
C ALA A 153 -1.57 6.08 -8.43
N ALA A 154 -0.44 5.62 -7.86
CA ALA A 154 0.45 4.67 -8.52
C ALA A 154 -0.21 3.30 -8.74
N ILE A 155 -0.98 2.80 -7.77
CA ILE A 155 -1.75 1.56 -7.91
C ILE A 155 -2.86 1.75 -8.97
N GLY A 156 -3.58 2.86 -8.94
CA GLY A 156 -4.63 3.20 -9.90
C GLY A 156 -4.13 3.33 -11.34
N PHE A 157 -2.93 3.89 -11.53
CA PHE A 157 -2.27 3.92 -12.84
C PHE A 157 -1.99 2.50 -13.36
N LEU A 158 -1.55 1.59 -12.48
CA LEU A 158 -1.31 0.18 -12.84
C LEU A 158 -2.59 -0.52 -13.31
N PHE A 159 -3.75 -0.14 -12.77
CA PHE A 159 -5.06 -0.67 -13.16
C PHE A 159 -5.60 -0.04 -14.45
N THR A 160 -5.53 1.27 -14.62
CA THR A 160 -6.02 1.95 -15.84
C THR A 160 -5.17 1.63 -17.08
N ALA A 161 -3.89 1.30 -16.89
CA ALA A 161 -3.06 0.73 -17.96
C ALA A 161 -3.61 -0.63 -18.47
N GLN A 162 -4.40 -1.36 -17.67
CA GLN A 162 -5.01 -2.64 -18.07
C GLN A 162 -6.12 -2.45 -19.11
N ASP A 163 -6.91 -1.39 -18.98
CA ASP A 163 -8.10 -1.18 -19.82
C ASP A 163 -7.73 -0.73 -21.24
N ARG A 164 -6.69 0.10 -21.37
CA ARG A 164 -6.20 0.55 -22.68
C ARG A 164 -5.62 -0.57 -23.54
N LYS A 165 -4.88 -1.51 -22.93
CA LYS A 165 -4.28 -2.63 -23.68
C LYS A 165 -5.34 -3.61 -24.16
N LYS A 166 -6.36 -3.90 -23.34
CA LYS A 166 -7.46 -4.80 -23.71
C LYS A 166 -8.35 -4.20 -24.82
N ALA A 167 -8.63 -2.91 -24.75
CA ALA A 167 -9.40 -2.21 -25.79
C ALA A 167 -8.65 -2.16 -27.14
N ALA A 168 -7.34 -1.97 -27.13
CA ALA A 168 -6.52 -1.97 -28.34
C ALA A 168 -6.46 -3.35 -29.03
N SER A 169 -6.39 -4.44 -28.24
CA SER A 169 -6.41 -5.80 -28.79
C SER A 169 -7.75 -6.16 -29.43
N ALA A 170 -8.87 -5.80 -28.78
CA ALA A 170 -10.22 -6.08 -29.28
C ALA A 170 -10.53 -5.30 -30.58
N ALA A 171 -10.03 -4.06 -30.71
CA ALA A 171 -10.17 -3.29 -31.93
C ALA A 171 -9.40 -3.93 -33.11
N ASN A 172 -8.22 -4.50 -32.84
CA ASN A 172 -7.38 -5.12 -33.88
C ASN A 172 -7.94 -6.47 -34.38
N GLU A 173 -8.62 -7.26 -33.54
CA GLU A 173 -9.31 -8.49 -33.98
C GLU A 173 -10.55 -8.18 -34.85
N SER A 174 -11.27 -7.09 -34.56
CA SER A 174 -12.46 -6.68 -35.32
C SER A 174 -12.17 -6.15 -36.73
N SER A 175 -10.93 -5.71 -37.03
CA SER A 175 -10.57 -5.23 -38.37
C SER A 175 -9.97 -6.31 -39.27
N ILE A 176 -9.73 -7.51 -38.73
CA ILE A 176 -9.18 -8.67 -39.46
C ILE A 176 -10.31 -9.64 -39.84
N SER A 177 -11.50 -9.47 -39.26
CA SER A 177 -12.75 -10.21 -39.57
C SER A 177 -13.57 -9.47 -40.62
#